data_AF-A0A1E4EYA7-F1
#
_entry.id   AF-A0A1E4EYA7-F1
#
_cell.length_a   1.000
_cell.length_b   1.000
_cell.length_c   1.000
_cell.angle_alpha   90.00
_cell.angle_beta   90.00
_cell.angle_gamma   90.00
#
_symmetry.space_group_name_H-M   'P 1'
#
loop_
_entity.id
_entity.type
_entity.pdbx_description
1 polymer ?
#
loop_
_entity_poly.entity_id
_entity_poly.type
_entity_poly.pdbx_seq_one_letter_code
_entity_poly.pdbx_strand_id
1 'polypeptide(L)'
;MLAVFLLAAQILLLAGLLGQFNRSQRDVRQRNQAALLAEQKLDEIRAWARLASNFAGNWSAYQGQVTENQGFRLEVRVNPSGQPLYSPCLGLEAPHGSRAKILQRSTIPVRVSVSWGGREPLVVHTLIGEPAHPGPYTLSCTADPVFAQPVPANGPFGFSVQLKDGLGQPIGDVMFNWRVKPLSGNASLVDGPDRSQRQVRARHAYLRYGTVVQISGQVQLEGRTVYHGQLLIIPSEQVMLQ
;
A
#
# COMPACT_ATOMS: atom_id res chain seq x y z
N MET A 1 2.90 -37.09 66.51
CA MET A 1 2.36 -35.73 66.22
C MET A 1 3.04 -35.06 65.04
N LEU A 2 4.38 -35.09 64.92
CA LEU A 2 5.13 -34.49 63.81
C LEU A 2 4.66 -34.94 62.40
N ALA A 3 4.40 -36.24 62.22
CA ALA A 3 3.97 -36.80 60.93
C ALA A 3 2.61 -36.24 60.44
N VAL A 4 1.67 -36.03 61.36
CA VAL A 4 0.34 -35.46 61.03
C VAL A 4 0.46 -33.99 60.64
N PHE A 5 1.35 -33.24 61.31
CA PHE A 5 1.63 -31.85 60.98
C PHE A 5 2.29 -31.70 59.60
N LEU A 6 3.26 -32.55 59.29
CA LEU A 6 3.91 -32.56 57.97
C LEU A 6 2.93 -32.91 56.84
N LEU A 7 2.02 -33.86 57.08
CA LEU A 7 1.01 -34.27 56.12
C LEU A 7 -0.02 -33.16 55.89
N ALA A 8 -0.47 -32.49 56.96
CA ALA A 8 -1.36 -31.33 56.86
C ALA A 8 -0.70 -30.16 56.10
N ALA A 9 0.58 -29.88 56.36
CA ALA A 9 1.34 -28.85 55.66
C ALA A 9 1.50 -29.15 54.16
N GLN A 10 1.78 -30.41 53.79
CA GLN A 10 1.85 -30.83 52.38
C GLN A 10 0.51 -30.71 51.66
N ILE A 11 -0.60 -31.07 52.31
CA ILE A 11 -1.95 -30.94 51.73
C ILE A 11 -2.27 -29.47 51.45
N LEU A 12 -1.93 -28.56 52.36
CA LEU A 12 -2.15 -27.12 52.17
C LEU A 12 -1.30 -26.56 51.02
N LEU A 13 -0.04 -26.99 50.90
CA LEU A 13 0.83 -26.61 49.78
C LEU A 13 0.27 -27.09 48.44
N LEU A 14 -0.16 -28.36 48.36
CA LEU A 14 -0.76 -28.94 47.15
C LEU A 14 -2.06 -28.22 46.76
N ALA A 15 -2.92 -27.88 47.73
CA ALA A 15 -4.14 -27.12 47.49
C ALA A 15 -3.84 -25.72 46.94
N GLY A 16 -2.82 -25.05 47.48
CA GLY A 16 -2.35 -23.75 46.99
C GLY A 16 -1.83 -23.81 45.55
N LEU A 17 -0.97 -24.79 45.25
CA LEU A 17 -0.43 -25.02 43.90
C LEU A 17 -1.53 -25.36 42.89
N LEU A 18 -2.49 -26.22 43.28
CA LEU A 18 -3.64 -26.56 42.43
C LEU A 18 -4.51 -25.33 42.14
N GLY A 19 -4.73 -24.48 43.13
CA GLY A 19 -5.44 -23.20 42.97
C GLY A 19 -4.74 -22.26 41.98
N GLN A 20 -3.41 -22.12 42.11
CA GLN A 20 -2.61 -21.29 41.20
C GLN A 20 -2.60 -21.86 39.78
N PHE A 21 -2.42 -23.18 39.64
CA PHE A 21 -2.47 -23.87 38.36
C PHE A 21 -3.82 -23.67 37.66
N ASN A 22 -4.94 -23.85 38.36
CA ASN A 22 -6.27 -23.65 37.81
C ASN A 22 -6.51 -22.20 37.34
N ARG A 23 -6.01 -21.20 38.09
CA ARG A 23 -6.09 -19.78 37.68
C ARG A 23 -5.27 -19.52 36.43
N SER A 24 -4.05 -20.05 36.35
CA SER A 24 -3.18 -19.92 35.17
C SER A 24 -3.80 -20.59 33.94
N GLN A 25 -4.31 -21.81 34.09
CA GLN A 25 -5.01 -22.54 33.02
C GLN A 25 -6.23 -21.77 32.50
N ARG A 26 -7.02 -21.15 33.39
CA ARG A 26 -8.15 -20.29 32.98
C ARG A 26 -7.68 -19.06 32.22
N ASP A 27 -6.61 -18.40 32.66
CA ASP A 27 -6.05 -17.24 31.95
C ASP A 27 -5.55 -17.61 30.55
N VAL A 28 -4.78 -18.70 30.43
CA VAL A 28 -4.29 -19.18 29.13
C VAL A 28 -5.45 -19.53 28.20
N ARG A 29 -6.49 -20.21 28.69
CA ARG A 29 -7.69 -20.53 27.90
C ARG A 29 -8.39 -19.27 27.40
N GLN A 30 -8.57 -18.26 28.27
CA GLN A 30 -9.19 -16.99 27.87
C GLN A 30 -8.37 -16.24 26.82
N ARG A 31 -7.03 -16.20 26.97
CA ARG A 31 -6.14 -15.57 25.99
C ARG A 31 -6.18 -16.28 24.64
N ASN A 32 -6.15 -17.61 24.63
CA ASN A 32 -6.26 -18.39 23.39
C ASN A 32 -7.59 -18.15 22.70
N GLN A 33 -8.69 -18.10 23.46
CA GLN A 33 -10.01 -17.78 22.91
C GLN A 33 -10.08 -16.35 22.37
N ALA A 34 -9.52 -15.37 23.09
CA ALA A 34 -9.43 -13.98 22.62
C ALA A 34 -8.63 -13.86 21.32
N ALA A 35 -7.52 -14.60 21.20
CA ALA A 35 -6.69 -14.63 19.99
C ALA A 35 -7.46 -15.19 18.80
N LEU A 36 -8.16 -16.32 18.98
CA LEU A 36 -9.00 -16.92 17.93
C LEU A 36 -10.11 -15.97 17.47
N LEU A 37 -10.77 -15.27 18.40
CA LEU A 37 -11.80 -14.28 18.07
C LEU A 37 -11.22 -13.08 17.31
N ALA A 38 -10.02 -12.62 17.69
CA ALA A 38 -9.33 -11.54 16.99
C ALA A 38 -8.96 -11.96 15.55
N GLU A 39 -8.41 -13.15 15.36
CA GLU A 39 -8.07 -13.70 14.05
C GLU A 39 -9.30 -13.89 13.17
N GLN A 40 -10.38 -14.46 13.72
CA GLN A 40 -11.64 -14.61 13.00
C GLN A 40 -12.18 -13.26 12.53
N LYS A 41 -12.10 -12.22 13.37
CA LYS A 41 -12.54 -10.87 12.98
C LYS A 41 -11.65 -10.28 11.90
N LEU A 42 -10.33 -10.52 11.96
CA LEU A 42 -9.41 -10.11 10.92
C LEU A 42 -9.69 -10.80 9.59
N ASP A 43 -10.02 -12.09 9.60
CA ASP A 43 -10.36 -12.84 8.39
C ASP A 43 -11.66 -12.37 7.76
N GLU A 44 -12.65 -11.99 8.56
CA GLU A 44 -13.86 -11.33 8.08
C GLU A 44 -13.53 -10.02 7.35
N ILE A 45 -12.70 -9.15 7.97
CA ILE A 45 -12.29 -7.88 7.37
C ILE A 45 -11.50 -8.12 6.09
N ARG A 46 -10.57 -9.09 6.08
CA ARG A 46 -9.81 -9.48 4.89
C ARG A 46 -10.73 -9.97 3.78
N ALA A 47 -11.72 -10.81 4.10
CA ALA A 47 -12.67 -11.33 3.13
C ALA A 47 -13.52 -10.21 2.51
N TRP A 48 -14.00 -9.26 3.32
CA TRP A 48 -14.70 -8.07 2.83
C TRP A 48 -13.81 -7.19 1.94
N ALA A 49 -12.55 -7.00 2.33
CA ALA A 49 -11.56 -6.20 1.60
C ALA A 49 -11.02 -6.88 0.33
N ARG A 50 -11.38 -8.13 0.03
CA ARG A 50 -11.00 -8.80 -1.23
C ARG A 50 -11.59 -8.10 -2.47
N LEU A 51 -12.68 -7.36 -2.30
CA LEU A 51 -13.24 -6.56 -3.37
C LEU A 51 -12.48 -5.23 -3.46
N ALA A 52 -11.88 -4.94 -4.62
CA ALA A 52 -11.11 -3.72 -4.84
C ALA A 52 -11.91 -2.43 -4.51
N SER A 53 -13.21 -2.43 -4.81
CA SER A 53 -14.12 -1.33 -4.46
C SER A 53 -14.26 -1.11 -2.96
N ASN A 54 -14.24 -2.18 -2.16
CA ASN A 54 -14.33 -2.09 -0.71
C ASN A 54 -13.01 -1.62 -0.13
N PHE A 55 -11.90 -2.18 -0.61
CA PHE A 55 -10.56 -1.80 -0.18
C PHE A 55 -10.24 -0.33 -0.48
N ALA A 56 -10.51 0.13 -1.70
CA ALA A 56 -10.30 1.53 -2.10
C ALA A 56 -11.40 2.48 -1.58
N GLY A 57 -12.50 1.92 -1.10
CA GLY A 57 -13.70 2.63 -0.69
C GLY A 57 -13.74 3.01 0.79
N ASN A 58 -14.94 2.99 1.35
CA ASN A 58 -15.20 3.48 2.69
C ASN A 58 -15.04 2.37 3.75
N TRP A 59 -14.05 2.54 4.64
CA TRP A 59 -13.76 1.63 5.76
C TRP A 59 -14.61 1.89 7.02
N SER A 60 -15.56 2.83 6.99
CA SER A 60 -16.40 3.16 8.14
C SER A 60 -17.23 1.99 8.66
N ALA A 61 -17.46 0.96 7.83
CA ALA A 61 -18.14 -0.27 8.25
C ALA A 61 -17.40 -1.00 9.39
N TYR A 62 -16.08 -0.88 9.44
CA TYR A 62 -15.23 -1.53 10.44
C TYR A 62 -14.57 -0.55 11.41
N GLN A 63 -14.45 0.72 11.03
CA GLN A 63 -13.82 1.72 11.88
C GLN A 63 -14.62 1.96 13.16
N GLY A 64 -13.99 1.70 14.32
CA GLY A 64 -14.63 1.86 15.63
C GLY A 64 -15.72 0.83 15.91
N GLN A 65 -15.82 -0.23 15.11
CA GLN A 65 -16.80 -1.29 15.34
C GLN A 65 -16.50 -1.98 16.67
N VAL A 66 -17.54 -2.09 17.50
CA VAL A 66 -17.49 -2.87 18.74
C VAL A 66 -18.43 -4.06 18.61
N THR A 67 -17.96 -5.24 18.98
CA THR A 67 -18.75 -6.47 18.96
C THR A 67 -18.54 -7.23 20.26
N GLU A 68 -19.62 -7.71 20.86
CA GLU A 68 -19.55 -8.53 22.06
C GLU A 68 -19.86 -9.98 21.70
N ASN A 69 -19.03 -10.90 22.18
CA ASN A 69 -19.19 -12.34 21.95
C ASN A 69 -18.71 -13.11 23.18
N GLN A 70 -19.60 -13.91 23.79
CA GLN A 70 -19.26 -14.81 24.90
C GLN A 70 -18.51 -14.12 26.07
N GLY A 71 -18.86 -12.87 26.39
CA GLY A 71 -18.20 -12.08 27.44
C GLY A 71 -16.87 -11.43 27.04
N PHE A 72 -16.47 -11.55 25.77
CA PHE A 72 -15.38 -10.79 25.17
C PHE A 72 -15.94 -9.59 24.41
N ARG A 73 -15.29 -8.44 24.57
CA ARG A 73 -15.59 -7.22 23.80
C ARG A 73 -14.45 -6.94 22.84
N LEU A 74 -14.76 -7.03 21.55
CA LEU A 74 -13.87 -6.73 20.43
C LEU A 74 -14.07 -5.28 19.99
N GLU A 75 -12.98 -4.56 19.75
CA GLU A 75 -12.96 -3.22 19.15
C GLU A 75 -12.01 -3.23 17.96
N VAL A 76 -12.49 -2.73 16.82
CA VAL A 76 -11.70 -2.63 15.59
C VAL A 76 -11.34 -1.18 15.34
N ARG A 77 -10.06 -0.92 15.10
CA ARG A 77 -9.55 0.37 14.63
C ARG A 77 -8.80 0.18 13.32
N VAL A 78 -9.17 0.96 12.34
CA VAL A 78 -8.62 1.00 11.00
C VAL A 78 -7.99 2.39 10.81
N ASN A 79 -6.90 2.45 10.06
CA ASN A 79 -6.43 3.70 9.50
C ASN A 79 -6.69 3.72 7.98
N PRO A 80 -7.82 4.28 7.51
CA PRO A 80 -8.19 4.25 6.09
C PRO A 80 -7.26 5.08 5.21
N SER A 81 -6.48 6.00 5.81
CA SER A 81 -5.48 6.76 5.05
C SER A 81 -4.34 5.90 4.53
N GLY A 82 -4.23 4.65 4.99
CA GLY A 82 -3.18 3.71 4.62
C GLY A 82 -1.91 3.93 5.45
N GLN A 83 -0.90 3.12 5.14
CA GLN A 83 0.47 3.34 5.63
C GLN A 83 1.39 3.52 4.42
N PRO A 84 2.10 4.65 4.29
CA PRO A 84 3.02 4.86 3.19
C PRO A 84 4.18 3.87 3.25
N LEU A 85 4.43 3.18 2.14
CA LEU A 85 5.55 2.23 1.99
C LEU A 85 6.53 2.75 0.93
N TYR A 86 7.82 2.74 1.23
CA TYR A 86 8.85 3.15 0.27
C TYR A 86 9.16 2.05 -0.75
N SER A 87 9.39 2.40 -2.01
CA SER A 87 9.71 1.44 -3.09
C SER A 87 10.88 1.91 -3.96
N PRO A 88 12.04 1.22 -3.99
CA PRO A 88 12.35 0.01 -3.22
C PRO A 88 12.39 0.33 -1.72
N CYS A 89 12.14 -0.68 -0.87
CA CYS A 89 12.14 -0.56 0.60
C CYS A 89 13.55 -0.34 1.19
N LEU A 90 14.44 0.34 0.46
CA LEU A 90 15.79 0.67 0.87
C LEU A 90 15.81 2.10 1.41
N GLY A 91 16.71 2.36 2.37
CA GLY A 91 16.97 3.73 2.87
C GLY A 91 17.48 4.70 1.80
N LEU A 92 17.71 4.23 0.57
CA LEU A 92 18.08 5.04 -0.60
C LEU A 92 16.98 6.02 -1.02
N GLU A 93 15.72 5.78 -0.68
CA GLU A 93 14.64 6.72 -1.00
C GLU A 93 14.49 7.84 0.05
N ALA A 94 15.08 7.69 1.25
CA ALA A 94 14.97 8.69 2.32
C ALA A 94 15.53 10.09 1.94
N PRO A 95 16.67 10.23 1.22
CA PRO A 95 17.18 11.52 0.78
C PRO A 95 16.26 12.27 -0.20
N HIS A 96 15.32 11.57 -0.83
CA HIS A 96 14.39 12.17 -1.80
C HIS A 96 13.17 12.84 -1.13
N GLY A 97 12.98 12.67 0.17
CA GLY A 97 11.94 13.36 0.94
C GLY A 97 10.55 13.21 0.32
N SER A 98 9.90 14.33 -0.01
CA SER A 98 8.58 14.36 -0.66
C SER A 98 8.55 13.80 -2.09
N ARG A 99 9.71 13.66 -2.75
CA ARG A 99 9.83 13.09 -4.11
C ARG A 99 10.12 11.59 -4.09
N ALA A 100 10.25 10.98 -2.92
CA ALA A 100 10.51 9.56 -2.78
C ALA A 100 9.42 8.72 -3.45
N LYS A 101 9.80 7.54 -3.94
CA LYS A 101 8.86 6.56 -4.45
C LYS A 101 8.08 5.94 -3.29
N ILE A 102 6.84 6.36 -3.13
CA ILE A 102 5.96 5.94 -2.04
C ILE A 102 4.72 5.26 -2.62
N LEU A 103 4.42 4.07 -2.12
CA LEU A 103 3.16 3.38 -2.28
C LEU A 103 2.25 3.86 -1.15
N GLN A 104 1.27 4.69 -1.47
CA GLN A 104 0.49 5.41 -0.46
C GLN A 104 -0.64 4.57 0.13
N ARG A 105 -1.23 3.67 -0.67
CA ARG A 105 -2.49 2.98 -0.37
C ARG A 105 -2.45 1.46 -0.58
N SER A 106 -1.27 0.88 -0.77
CA SER A 106 -1.08 -0.56 -0.97
C SER A 106 -1.42 -1.38 0.28
N THR A 107 -1.41 -0.74 1.46
CA THR A 107 -1.77 -1.39 2.72
C THR A 107 -2.59 -0.49 3.61
N ILE A 108 -3.53 -1.10 4.33
CA ILE A 108 -4.39 -0.46 5.30
C ILE A 108 -4.14 -1.08 6.69
N PRO A 109 -3.63 -0.29 7.66
CA PRO A 109 -3.43 -0.76 9.02
C PRO A 109 -4.75 -1.06 9.72
N VAL A 110 -4.83 -2.24 10.30
CA VAL A 110 -5.96 -2.69 11.12
C VAL A 110 -5.45 -3.18 12.47
N ARG A 111 -6.11 -2.72 13.52
CA ARG A 111 -5.89 -3.10 14.91
C ARG A 111 -7.19 -3.69 15.45
N VAL A 112 -7.11 -4.90 15.98
CA VAL A 112 -8.22 -5.55 16.70
C VAL A 112 -7.81 -5.69 18.15
N SER A 113 -8.60 -5.12 19.06
CA SER A 113 -8.41 -5.27 20.50
C SER A 113 -9.55 -6.08 21.10
N VAL A 114 -9.20 -7.08 21.90
CA VAL A 114 -10.15 -7.97 22.58
C VAL A 114 -9.97 -7.81 24.08
N SER A 115 -11.03 -7.41 24.76
CA SER A 115 -11.05 -7.18 26.21
C SER A 115 -12.00 -8.16 26.90
N TRP A 116 -11.62 -8.62 28.09
CA TRP A 116 -12.45 -9.48 28.94
C TRP A 116 -12.14 -9.25 30.42
N GLY A 117 -13.16 -9.37 31.27
CA GLY A 117 -13.00 -9.41 32.72
C GLY A 117 -12.21 -8.24 33.34
N GLY A 118 -12.25 -7.05 32.72
CA GLY A 118 -11.54 -5.84 33.21
C GLY A 118 -10.01 -5.90 33.12
N ARG A 119 -9.45 -6.84 32.35
CA ARG A 119 -8.00 -6.98 32.14
C ARG A 119 -7.50 -6.12 30.98
N GLU A 120 -6.17 -6.04 30.88
CA GLU A 120 -5.51 -5.46 29.71
C GLU A 120 -5.95 -6.20 28.44
N PRO A 121 -6.39 -5.47 27.39
CA PRO A 121 -6.86 -6.10 26.17
C PRO A 121 -5.73 -6.79 25.41
N LEU A 122 -6.03 -7.94 24.80
CA LEU A 122 -5.19 -8.52 23.77
C LEU A 122 -5.31 -7.67 22.50
N VAL A 123 -4.18 -7.26 21.92
CA VAL A 123 -4.18 -6.41 20.72
C VAL A 123 -3.43 -7.11 19.59
N VAL A 124 -4.09 -7.23 18.44
CA VAL A 124 -3.50 -7.73 17.20
C VAL A 124 -3.38 -6.58 16.21
N HIS A 125 -2.17 -6.37 15.69
CA HIS A 125 -1.89 -5.39 14.64
C HIS A 125 -1.61 -6.13 13.33
N THR A 126 -2.23 -5.69 12.23
CA THR A 126 -2.00 -6.26 10.91
C THR A 126 -2.09 -5.19 9.82
N LEU A 127 -1.52 -5.50 8.66
CA LEU A 127 -1.65 -4.70 7.45
C LEU A 127 -2.49 -5.52 6.46
N ILE A 128 -3.60 -4.96 6.00
CA ILE A 128 -4.39 -5.54 4.92
C ILE A 128 -3.86 -4.97 3.61
N GLY A 129 -3.35 -5.84 2.74
CA GLY A 129 -2.86 -5.45 1.42
C GLY A 129 -3.99 -5.22 0.42
N GLU A 130 -3.72 -4.40 -0.59
CA GLU A 130 -4.60 -4.22 -1.74
C GLU A 130 -4.91 -5.56 -2.41
N PRO A 131 -6.19 -5.86 -2.72
CA PRO A 131 -6.55 -7.10 -3.36
C PRO A 131 -6.02 -7.18 -4.80
N ALA A 132 -5.96 -8.40 -5.34
CA ALA A 132 -5.55 -8.61 -6.72
C ALA A 132 -6.54 -7.95 -7.70
N HIS A 133 -6.03 -7.16 -8.63
CA HIS A 133 -6.81 -6.59 -9.70
C HIS A 133 -7.00 -7.59 -10.85
N PRO A 134 -8.23 -7.78 -11.37
CA PRO A 134 -8.46 -8.67 -12.50
C PRO A 134 -7.85 -8.08 -13.78
N GLY A 135 -7.20 -8.92 -14.59
CA GLY A 135 -6.75 -8.54 -15.93
C GLY A 135 -7.91 -8.52 -16.95
N PRO A 136 -7.65 -8.09 -18.21
CA PRO A 136 -6.37 -7.60 -18.72
C PRO A 136 -6.04 -6.18 -18.24
N TYR A 137 -4.75 -5.89 -18.07
CA TYR A 137 -4.29 -4.57 -17.63
C TYR A 137 -4.05 -3.65 -18.82
N THR A 138 -4.51 -2.41 -18.72
CA THR A 138 -4.39 -1.42 -19.80
C THR A 138 -3.72 -0.15 -19.29
N LEU A 139 -2.80 0.38 -20.09
CA LEU A 139 -2.24 1.70 -19.84
C LEU A 139 -3.07 2.74 -20.57
N SER A 140 -3.24 3.91 -19.97
CA SER A 140 -3.79 5.10 -20.61
C SER A 140 -2.83 6.26 -20.43
N CYS A 141 -2.58 6.99 -21.52
CA CYS A 141 -1.71 8.16 -21.54
C CYS A 141 -2.53 9.38 -21.96
N THR A 142 -2.39 10.48 -21.23
CA THR A 142 -3.12 11.74 -21.50
C THR A 142 -2.11 12.87 -21.62
N ALA A 143 -2.23 13.69 -22.67
CA ALA A 143 -1.40 14.88 -22.83
C ALA A 143 -1.73 15.92 -21.75
N ASP A 144 -0.71 16.58 -21.22
CA ASP A 144 -0.92 17.72 -20.35
C ASP A 144 -1.54 18.87 -21.17
N PRO A 145 -2.61 19.52 -20.71
CA PRO A 145 -3.36 20.52 -21.49
C PRO A 145 -2.59 21.83 -21.73
N VAL A 146 -1.35 21.93 -21.26
CA VAL A 146 -0.62 23.19 -21.06
C VAL A 146 0.33 23.52 -22.21
N PHE A 147 0.64 22.57 -23.11
CA PHE A 147 1.63 22.81 -24.16
C PHE A 147 1.02 23.03 -25.54
N ALA A 148 1.54 24.02 -26.26
CA ALA A 148 1.16 24.33 -27.63
C ALA A 148 1.83 23.34 -28.61
N GLN A 149 1.10 23.03 -29.68
CA GLN A 149 1.60 22.25 -30.81
C GLN A 149 1.66 23.17 -32.04
N PRO A 150 2.78 23.20 -32.78
CA PRO A 150 4.05 22.55 -32.48
C PRO A 150 4.76 23.16 -31.26
N VAL A 151 5.58 22.36 -30.58
CA VAL A 151 6.36 22.78 -29.42
C VAL A 151 7.55 23.62 -29.89
N PRO A 152 7.69 24.89 -29.47
CA PRO A 152 8.80 25.74 -29.89
C PRO A 152 10.14 25.22 -29.35
N ALA A 153 11.26 25.71 -29.88
CA ALA A 153 12.59 25.49 -29.32
C ALA A 153 12.62 25.78 -27.81
N ASN A 154 13.16 24.86 -27.03
CA ASN A 154 13.14 24.88 -25.55
C ASN A 154 11.72 24.93 -24.94
N GLY A 155 10.66 24.67 -25.70
CA GLY A 155 9.29 24.55 -25.21
C GLY A 155 9.09 23.28 -24.38
N PRO A 156 8.35 23.34 -23.27
CA PRO A 156 7.99 22.16 -22.49
C PRO A 156 6.76 21.45 -23.10
N PHE A 157 6.68 20.14 -22.89
CA PHE A 157 5.49 19.33 -23.12
C PHE A 157 5.47 18.17 -22.12
N GLY A 158 4.31 17.56 -21.87
CA GLY A 158 4.17 16.59 -20.80
C GLY A 158 3.00 15.65 -20.99
N PHE A 159 3.06 14.52 -20.30
CA PHE A 159 2.03 13.50 -20.34
C PHE A 159 1.84 12.88 -18.95
N SER A 160 0.62 12.47 -18.68
CA SER A 160 0.25 11.68 -17.52
C SER A 160 -0.06 10.25 -17.95
N VAL A 161 0.36 9.25 -17.16
CA VAL A 161 0.06 7.83 -17.38
C VAL A 161 -0.69 7.24 -16.21
N GLN A 162 -1.62 6.35 -16.52
CA GLN A 162 -2.39 5.59 -15.54
C GLN A 162 -2.49 4.13 -15.99
N LEU A 163 -2.32 3.21 -15.05
CA LEU A 163 -2.63 1.79 -15.25
C LEU A 163 -4.08 1.54 -14.81
N LYS A 164 -4.83 0.77 -15.59
CA LYS A 164 -6.19 0.34 -15.31
C LYS A 164 -6.29 -1.17 -15.35
N ASP A 165 -7.16 -1.71 -14.53
CA ASP A 165 -7.50 -3.14 -14.53
C ASP A 165 -8.53 -3.50 -15.62
N GLY A 166 -8.90 -4.77 -15.69
CA GLY A 166 -9.87 -5.28 -16.66
C GLY A 166 -11.29 -4.74 -16.48
N LEU A 167 -11.58 -4.12 -15.33
CA LEU A 167 -12.84 -3.43 -15.04
C LEU A 167 -12.74 -1.92 -15.29
N GLY A 168 -11.60 -1.45 -15.81
CA GLY A 168 -11.33 -0.04 -16.07
C GLY A 168 -11.02 0.79 -14.83
N GLN A 169 -10.84 0.16 -13.66
CA GLN A 169 -10.50 0.86 -12.43
C GLN A 169 -9.00 1.21 -12.40
N PRO A 170 -8.64 2.42 -11.96
CA PRO A 170 -7.26 2.84 -11.92
C PRO A 170 -6.48 2.17 -10.79
N ILE A 171 -5.26 1.73 -11.08
CA ILE A 171 -4.35 1.12 -10.12
C ILE A 171 -3.38 2.20 -9.60
N GLY A 172 -3.47 2.48 -8.29
CA GLY A 172 -2.89 3.67 -7.65
C GLY A 172 -1.41 3.56 -7.31
N ASP A 173 -0.95 2.42 -6.82
CA ASP A 173 0.43 2.27 -6.31
C ASP A 173 1.33 1.54 -7.31
N VAL A 174 1.36 2.09 -8.52
CA VAL A 174 2.20 1.63 -9.63
C VAL A 174 3.19 2.71 -10.01
N MET A 175 4.44 2.30 -10.24
CA MET A 175 5.55 3.15 -10.66
C MET A 175 5.78 3.01 -12.16
N PHE A 176 6.21 4.09 -12.80
CA PHE A 176 6.43 4.13 -14.24
C PHE A 176 7.85 4.52 -14.57
N ASN A 177 8.23 4.27 -15.82
CA ASN A 177 9.44 4.80 -16.44
C ASN A 177 9.08 5.36 -17.81
N TRP A 178 9.75 6.45 -18.19
CA TRP A 178 9.54 7.07 -19.48
C TRP A 178 10.80 7.02 -20.33
N ARG A 179 10.60 7.00 -21.64
CA ARG A 179 11.67 7.29 -22.60
C ARG A 179 11.16 8.20 -23.70
N VAL A 180 12.04 9.03 -24.23
CA VAL A 180 11.82 9.71 -25.51
C VAL A 180 12.10 8.72 -26.62
N LYS A 181 11.13 8.51 -27.49
CA LYS A 181 11.29 7.82 -28.77
C LYS A 181 11.40 8.89 -29.86
N PRO A 182 12.63 9.15 -30.35
CA PRO A 182 12.81 10.05 -31.48
C PRO A 182 12.20 9.40 -32.74
N LEU A 183 11.47 10.19 -33.53
CA LEU A 183 11.06 9.82 -34.87
C LEU A 183 11.92 10.61 -35.86
N SER A 184 11.54 11.84 -36.16
CA SER A 184 12.36 12.79 -36.93
C SER A 184 12.95 13.92 -36.09
N GLY A 185 12.42 14.14 -34.88
CA GLY A 185 12.89 15.14 -33.92
C GLY A 185 13.60 14.52 -32.72
N ASN A 186 14.06 15.36 -31.78
CA ASN A 186 14.59 14.89 -30.51
C ASN A 186 14.24 15.82 -29.34
N ALA A 187 14.12 15.25 -28.14
CA ALA A 187 13.77 15.94 -26.91
C ALA A 187 14.47 15.31 -25.72
N SER A 188 14.53 16.02 -24.59
CA SER A 188 14.98 15.45 -23.32
C SER A 188 13.85 15.35 -22.34
N LEU A 189 13.86 14.28 -21.54
CA LEU A 189 13.03 14.22 -20.34
C LEU A 189 13.54 15.23 -19.32
N VAL A 190 12.59 15.85 -18.63
CA VAL A 190 12.81 16.70 -17.47
C VAL A 190 12.20 15.96 -16.28
N ASP A 191 12.86 16.08 -15.12
CA ASP A 191 12.39 15.51 -13.88
C ASP A 191 10.91 15.84 -13.61
N GLY A 192 10.12 14.80 -13.37
CA GLY A 192 8.73 14.93 -12.93
C GLY A 192 8.61 15.46 -11.50
N PRO A 193 7.37 15.77 -11.07
CA PRO A 193 7.10 16.26 -9.71
C PRO A 193 7.55 15.26 -8.64
N ASP A 194 7.46 13.97 -8.94
CA ASP A 194 7.90 12.88 -8.06
C ASP A 194 8.66 11.80 -8.85
N ARG A 195 9.24 10.83 -8.13
CA ARG A 195 9.94 9.69 -8.72
C ARG A 195 9.01 8.52 -9.07
N SER A 196 7.71 8.61 -8.83
CA SER A 196 6.73 7.63 -9.31
C SER A 196 6.55 7.67 -10.83
N GLN A 197 6.88 8.83 -11.41
CA GLN A 197 6.86 9.09 -12.85
C GLN A 197 5.47 8.88 -13.46
N ARG A 198 4.40 9.06 -12.69
CA ARG A 198 3.01 9.12 -13.21
C ARG A 198 2.80 10.30 -14.14
N GLN A 199 3.57 11.36 -13.93
CA GLN A 199 3.62 12.52 -14.81
C GLN A 199 5.05 12.68 -15.29
N VAL A 200 5.20 12.90 -16.59
CA VAL A 200 6.49 13.20 -17.22
C VAL A 200 6.44 14.56 -17.87
N ARG A 201 7.55 15.27 -17.79
CA ARG A 201 7.79 16.48 -18.55
C ARG A 201 8.96 16.24 -19.49
N ALA A 202 8.90 16.82 -20.66
CA ALA A 202 9.96 16.82 -21.63
C ALA A 202 10.13 18.23 -22.20
N ARG A 203 11.28 18.48 -22.81
CA ARG A 203 11.62 19.76 -23.42
C ARG A 203 12.18 19.55 -24.80
N HIS A 204 11.83 20.43 -25.74
CA HIS A 204 12.49 20.51 -27.05
C HIS A 204 13.91 21.06 -26.91
N ALA A 205 14.79 20.26 -26.33
CA ALA A 205 16.20 20.52 -26.10
C ALA A 205 16.86 19.16 -25.87
N TYR A 206 17.96 18.86 -26.55
CA TYR A 206 18.74 17.65 -26.26
C TYR A 206 20.23 17.97 -26.19
N LEU A 207 20.92 17.31 -25.26
CA LEU A 207 22.35 17.48 -25.09
C LEU A 207 23.10 16.59 -26.10
N ARG A 208 23.92 17.20 -26.95
CA ARG A 208 24.84 16.51 -27.85
C ARG A 208 26.25 17.03 -27.63
N TYR A 209 27.16 16.16 -27.21
CA TYR A 209 28.57 16.51 -26.97
C TYR A 209 28.75 17.73 -26.04
N GLY A 210 27.91 17.86 -25.01
CA GLY A 210 27.95 18.98 -24.06
C GLY A 210 27.26 20.27 -24.53
N THR A 211 26.71 20.30 -25.75
CA THR A 211 25.95 21.44 -26.26
C THR A 211 24.46 21.12 -26.31
N VAL A 212 23.61 22.10 -25.96
CA VAL A 212 22.17 21.97 -26.15
C VAL A 212 21.85 22.22 -27.62
N VAL A 213 21.20 21.25 -28.25
CA VAL A 213 20.78 21.30 -29.66
C VAL A 213 19.27 21.09 -29.73
N GLN A 214 18.63 21.72 -30.69
CA GLN A 214 17.20 21.56 -31.01
C GLN A 214 17.09 20.90 -32.38
N ILE A 215 16.37 19.78 -32.46
CA ILE A 215 16.07 19.10 -33.73
C ILE A 215 14.56 19.07 -33.85
N SER A 216 14.06 19.93 -34.74
CA SER A 216 12.67 19.97 -35.18
C SER A 216 12.29 18.63 -35.81
N GLY A 217 11.02 18.25 -35.70
CA GLY A 217 10.56 16.93 -36.10
C GLY A 217 9.61 16.32 -35.08
N GLN A 218 9.23 15.07 -35.28
CA GLN A 218 8.28 14.39 -34.41
C GLN A 218 9.00 13.58 -33.33
N VAL A 219 8.44 13.60 -32.13
CA VAL A 219 8.85 12.75 -31.01
C VAL A 219 7.64 12.11 -30.36
N GLN A 220 7.86 11.00 -29.68
CA GLN A 220 6.84 10.32 -28.90
C GLN A 220 7.40 9.95 -27.54
N LEU A 221 6.64 10.12 -26.46
CA LEU A 221 7.04 9.62 -25.14
C LEU A 221 6.45 8.23 -24.95
N GLU A 222 7.26 7.26 -24.52
CA GLU A 222 6.77 5.92 -24.19
C GLU A 222 6.78 5.72 -22.68
N GLY A 223 5.58 5.58 -22.11
CA GLY A 223 5.38 5.20 -20.71
C GLY A 223 5.45 3.68 -20.55
N ARG A 224 6.14 3.23 -19.50
CA ARG A 224 6.42 1.81 -19.25
C ARG A 224 6.20 1.48 -17.79
N THR A 225 5.67 0.29 -17.53
CA THR A 225 5.63 -0.29 -16.19
C THR A 225 5.70 -1.81 -16.24
N VAL A 226 6.16 -2.42 -15.17
CA VAL A 226 6.08 -3.87 -14.99
C VAL A 226 5.04 -4.14 -13.90
N TYR A 227 4.01 -4.89 -14.26
CA TYR A 227 2.93 -5.24 -13.35
C TYR A 227 2.67 -6.74 -13.44
N HIS A 228 2.66 -7.44 -12.30
CA HIS A 228 2.57 -8.92 -12.24
C HIS A 228 3.58 -9.65 -13.16
N GLY A 229 4.79 -9.12 -13.31
CA GLY A 229 5.82 -9.70 -14.18
C GLY A 229 5.62 -9.45 -15.68
N GLN A 230 4.55 -8.79 -16.08
CA GLN A 230 4.29 -8.39 -17.46
C GLN A 230 4.77 -6.95 -17.69
N LEU A 231 5.58 -6.75 -18.74
CA LEU A 231 5.96 -5.43 -19.22
C LEU A 231 4.81 -4.83 -20.03
N LEU A 232 4.32 -3.68 -19.58
CA LEU A 232 3.30 -2.90 -20.26
C LEU A 232 3.95 -1.63 -20.80
N ILE A 233 3.68 -1.33 -22.07
CA ILE A 233 4.22 -0.16 -22.76
C ILE A 233 3.06 0.57 -23.44
N ILE A 234 3.00 1.88 -23.25
CA ILE A 234 2.09 2.74 -24.01
C ILE A 234 2.87 3.86 -24.70
N PRO A 235 2.74 3.98 -26.04
CA PRO A 235 3.17 5.19 -26.71
C PRO A 235 2.19 6.34 -26.42
N SER A 236 2.71 7.54 -26.13
CA SER A 236 1.94 8.77 -26.09
C SER A 236 1.49 9.19 -27.49
N GLU A 237 0.71 10.27 -27.59
CA GLU A 237 0.52 10.96 -28.86
C GLU A 237 1.85 11.51 -29.41
N GLN A 238 1.93 11.62 -30.74
CA GLN A 238 3.09 12.20 -31.40
C GLN A 238 3.10 13.72 -31.18
N VAL A 239 4.26 14.27 -30.83
CA VAL A 239 4.47 15.68 -30.58
C VAL A 239 5.32 16.27 -31.70
N MET A 240 4.86 17.37 -32.28
CA MET A 240 5.55 18.09 -33.33
C MET A 240 6.46 19.15 -32.70
N LEU A 241 7.76 19.10 -33.00
CA LEU A 241 8.76 20.06 -32.54
C LEU A 241 9.08 21.07 -33.66
N GLN A 242 9.07 22.35 -33.31
CA GLN A 242 9.39 23.51 -34.16
C GLN A 242 10.85 23.92 -34.01
#